data_AF-A0A6G1RTX6-F1
#
_entry.id   AF-A0A6G1RTX6-F1
#
_cell.length_a   1.000
_cell.length_b   1.000
_cell.length_c   1.000
_cell.angle_alpha   90.00
_cell.angle_beta   90.00
_cell.angle_gamma   90.00
#
_symmetry.space_group_name_H-M   'P 1'
#
loop_
_entity.id
_entity.type
_entity.pdbx_description
1 polymer ?
#
loop_
_entity_poly.entity_id
_entity_poly.type
_entity_poly.pdbx_seq_one_letter_code
_entity_poly.pdbx_strand_id
1 'polypeptide(L)'
;ATPAAAANAPVPAAAGDPQAQLEADKRAVYRHPLFPLLTLLFEKCEQATQGSECITSASFDVDIENFVHQQEQEHKPFFSDDPELDNLMVKAIQVLRIHLLELEKVNELCKDFCNRYITCLKTKMHSDNLLRNDLGGPYSPNPSSISLHPQEMLQSSPAALPPASNPPPGIVVPA
;
A
#
# COMPACT_ATOMS: atom_id res chain seq x y z
N ALA A 1 -80.04 35.21 15.68
CA ALA A 1 -79.82 33.84 15.18
C ALA A 1 -79.41 33.99 13.72
N THR A 2 -78.23 33.67 13.22
CA THR A 2 -77.12 32.77 13.57
C THR A 2 -75.86 33.24 12.81
N PRO A 3 -74.61 33.05 13.29
CA PRO A 3 -73.42 33.34 12.51
C PRO A 3 -73.03 32.18 11.59
N ALA A 4 -72.47 32.52 10.43
CA ALA A 4 -72.07 31.59 9.38
C ALA A 4 -70.76 30.85 9.72
N ALA A 5 -70.69 29.59 9.29
CA ALA A 5 -69.64 28.63 9.55
C ALA A 5 -68.30 29.01 8.90
N ALA A 6 -67.22 28.96 9.69
CA ALA A 6 -65.85 29.00 9.22
C ALA A 6 -65.49 27.65 8.56
N ALA A 7 -65.18 27.68 7.27
CA ALA A 7 -64.61 26.55 6.55
C ALA A 7 -63.14 26.39 6.96
N ASN A 8 -62.85 25.31 7.69
CA ASN A 8 -61.51 24.87 8.03
C ASN A 8 -60.91 24.19 6.79
N ALA A 9 -60.00 24.87 6.10
CA ALA A 9 -59.23 24.27 5.01
C ALA A 9 -58.12 23.36 5.60
N PRO A 10 -57.82 22.20 4.98
CA PRO A 10 -56.80 21.31 5.49
C PRO A 10 -55.41 21.93 5.26
N VAL A 11 -54.64 22.05 6.34
CA VAL A 11 -53.23 22.39 6.31
C VAL A 11 -52.47 21.26 5.58
N PRO A 12 -51.63 21.55 4.57
CA PRO A 12 -50.79 20.51 3.98
C PRO A 12 -49.72 20.09 5.00
N ALA A 13 -49.74 18.82 5.36
CA ALA A 13 -48.75 18.22 6.24
C ALA A 13 -47.40 18.07 5.51
N ALA A 14 -46.34 18.53 6.19
CA ALA A 14 -44.98 18.01 6.16
C ALA A 14 -44.24 17.95 4.81
N ALA A 15 -43.64 19.09 4.42
CA ALA A 15 -42.27 19.01 3.90
C ALA A 15 -41.36 18.95 5.13
N GLY A 16 -40.76 17.78 5.42
CA GLY A 16 -39.76 17.65 6.47
C GLY A 16 -38.60 18.64 6.23
N ASP A 17 -38.02 19.15 7.31
CA ASP A 17 -36.88 20.05 7.25
C ASP A 17 -35.70 19.34 6.51
N PRO A 18 -35.19 19.86 5.38
CA PRO A 18 -34.14 19.21 4.60
C PRO A 18 -32.88 18.90 5.42
N GLN A 19 -32.59 19.72 6.43
CA GLN A 19 -31.44 19.53 7.31
C GLN A 19 -31.64 18.33 8.23
N ALA A 20 -32.87 18.12 8.72
CA ALA A 20 -33.21 16.98 9.56
C ALA A 20 -33.11 15.66 8.78
N GLN A 21 -33.47 15.66 7.50
CA GLN A 21 -33.32 14.50 6.63
C GLN A 21 -31.84 14.14 6.44
N LEU A 22 -30.99 15.11 6.11
CA LEU A 22 -29.55 14.87 5.93
C LEU A 22 -28.90 14.31 7.19
N GLU A 23 -29.25 14.84 8.37
CA GLU A 23 -28.75 14.32 9.64
C GLU A 23 -29.24 12.89 9.94
N ALA A 24 -30.47 12.54 9.50
CA ALA A 24 -31.00 11.19 9.62
C ALA A 24 -30.24 10.22 8.69
N ASP A 25 -30.04 10.59 7.43
CA ASP A 25 -29.31 9.79 6.43
C ASP A 25 -27.87 9.53 6.91
N LYS A 26 -27.20 10.60 7.38
CA LYS A 26 -25.87 10.52 7.98
C LYS A 26 -25.84 9.51 9.13
N ARG A 27 -26.80 9.58 10.06
CA ARG A 27 -26.89 8.63 11.18
C ARG A 27 -27.17 7.20 10.71
N ALA A 28 -27.93 7.01 9.63
CA ALA A 28 -28.17 5.69 9.07
C ALA A 28 -26.87 5.07 8.54
N VAL A 29 -26.08 5.86 7.78
CA VAL A 29 -24.75 5.44 7.29
C VAL A 29 -23.81 5.05 8.43
N TYR A 30 -23.71 5.88 9.49
CA TYR A 30 -22.81 5.60 10.62
C TYR A 30 -23.21 4.37 11.45
N ARG A 31 -24.49 3.99 11.46
CA ARG A 31 -24.97 2.79 12.16
C ARG A 31 -24.94 1.54 11.28
N HIS A 32 -24.59 1.68 10.02
CA HIS A 32 -24.64 0.58 9.07
C HIS A 32 -23.58 -0.48 9.40
N PRO A 33 -23.89 -1.79 9.33
CA PRO A 33 -22.94 -2.84 9.69
C PRO A 33 -21.63 -2.83 8.87
N LEU A 34 -21.69 -2.40 7.61
CA LEU A 34 -20.53 -2.24 6.71
C LEU A 34 -19.69 -0.97 6.97
N PHE A 35 -20.13 -0.07 7.85
CA PHE A 35 -19.44 1.20 8.10
C PHE A 35 -17.99 1.06 8.58
N PRO A 36 -17.64 0.10 9.47
CA PRO A 36 -16.25 -0.11 9.88
C PRO A 36 -15.34 -0.47 8.71
N LEU A 37 -15.79 -1.36 7.82
CA LEU A 37 -15.04 -1.74 6.62
C LEU A 37 -14.88 -0.55 5.67
N LEU A 38 -15.96 0.22 5.44
CA LEU A 38 -15.91 1.41 4.60
C LEU A 38 -14.88 2.42 5.11
N THR A 39 -14.86 2.67 6.42
CA THR A 39 -13.91 3.60 7.07
C THR A 39 -12.47 3.10 6.94
N LEU A 40 -12.23 1.81 7.20
CA LEU A 40 -10.92 1.18 7.05
C LEU A 40 -10.38 1.35 5.63
N LEU A 41 -11.21 1.08 4.62
CA LEU A 41 -10.84 1.22 3.21
C LEU A 41 -10.57 2.68 2.84
N PHE A 42 -11.32 3.62 3.40
CA PHE A 42 -11.13 5.04 3.17
C PHE A 42 -9.78 5.53 3.74
N GLU A 43 -9.46 5.12 4.97
CA GLU A 43 -8.17 5.43 5.60
C GLU A 43 -7.00 4.88 4.77
N LYS A 44 -7.13 3.66 4.23
CA LYS A 44 -6.13 3.10 3.31
C LYS A 44 -5.99 3.91 2.02
N CYS A 45 -7.10 4.39 1.45
CA CYS A 45 -7.04 5.28 0.30
C CYS A 45 -6.28 6.56 0.64
N GLU A 46 -6.57 7.17 1.80
CA GLU A 46 -5.88 8.37 2.26
C GLU A 46 -4.38 8.13 2.41
N GLN A 47 -3.97 7.06 3.10
CA GLN A 47 -2.57 6.68 3.26
C GLN A 47 -1.87 6.45 1.92
N ALA A 48 -2.54 5.79 0.96
CA ALA A 48 -2.01 5.57 -0.38
C ALA A 48 -1.77 6.89 -1.13
N THR A 49 -2.61 7.91 -0.93
CA THR A 49 -2.41 9.24 -1.54
C THR A 49 -1.26 10.04 -0.93
N GLN A 50 -0.88 9.76 0.33
CA GLN A 50 0.23 10.44 0.98
C GLN A 50 1.61 9.89 0.57
N GLY A 51 1.67 8.74 -0.11
CA GLY A 51 2.92 8.14 -0.59
C GLY A 51 3.84 7.60 0.53
N SER A 52 3.33 7.53 1.76
CA SER A 52 4.09 7.14 2.95
C SER A 52 4.33 5.64 3.04
N GLU A 53 3.37 4.83 2.58
CA GLU A 53 3.44 3.36 2.69
C GLU A 53 2.97 2.70 1.39
N CYS A 54 3.61 1.59 1.03
CA CYS A 54 3.22 0.81 -0.14
C CYS A 54 1.97 -0.02 0.17
N ILE A 55 0.81 0.62 0.10
CA ILE A 55 -0.47 -0.09 0.15
C ILE A 55 -0.68 -0.81 -1.17
N THR A 56 -0.82 -2.13 -1.10
CA THR A 56 -1.08 -2.98 -2.27
C THR A 56 -2.56 -3.28 -2.38
N SER A 57 -3.12 -3.33 -3.58
CA SER A 57 -4.53 -3.71 -3.75
C SER A 57 -4.85 -5.11 -3.24
N ALA A 58 -3.87 -6.01 -3.17
CA ALA A 58 -4.04 -7.34 -2.57
C ALA A 58 -4.46 -7.31 -1.10
N SER A 59 -4.18 -6.22 -0.37
CA SER A 59 -4.63 -6.10 1.02
C SER A 59 -6.15 -5.95 1.12
N PHE A 60 -6.81 -5.45 0.07
CA PHE A 60 -8.25 -5.22 0.04
C PHE A 60 -9.03 -6.51 0.28
N ASP A 61 -8.66 -7.59 -0.43
CA ASP A 61 -9.36 -8.86 -0.31
C ASP A 61 -9.19 -9.45 1.11
N VAL A 62 -7.99 -9.31 1.69
CA VAL A 62 -7.70 -9.71 3.08
C VAL A 62 -8.51 -8.89 4.10
N ASP A 63 -8.67 -7.58 3.89
CA ASP A 63 -9.46 -6.73 4.77
C ASP A 63 -10.95 -7.13 4.74
N ILE A 64 -11.47 -7.49 3.56
CA ILE A 64 -12.84 -8.02 3.42
C ILE A 64 -12.98 -9.35 4.14
N GLU A 65 -12.06 -10.29 3.95
CA GLU A 65 -12.09 -11.60 4.61
C GLU A 65 -12.06 -11.45 6.13
N ASN A 66 -11.17 -10.59 6.65
CA ASN A 66 -11.09 -10.29 8.08
C ASN A 66 -12.39 -9.67 8.60
N PHE A 67 -12.99 -8.75 7.85
CA PHE A 67 -14.27 -8.16 8.23
C PHE A 67 -15.40 -9.19 8.25
N VAL A 68 -15.46 -10.07 7.24
CA VAL A 68 -16.44 -11.17 7.17
C VAL A 68 -16.29 -12.11 8.37
N HIS A 69 -15.06 -12.55 8.66
CA HIS A 69 -14.78 -13.40 9.82
C HIS A 69 -15.12 -12.72 11.15
N GLN A 70 -14.93 -11.41 11.27
CA GLN A 70 -15.28 -10.68 12.47
C GLN A 70 -16.80 -10.58 12.65
N GLN A 71 -17.54 -10.30 11.57
CA GLN A 71 -19.00 -10.27 11.53
C GLN A 71 -19.61 -11.62 11.93
N GLU A 72 -19.09 -12.72 11.39
CA GLU A 72 -19.52 -14.08 11.72
C GLU A 72 -19.31 -14.41 13.20
N GLN A 73 -18.14 -14.06 13.75
CA GLN A 73 -17.84 -14.27 15.17
C GLN A 73 -18.74 -13.46 16.11
N GLU A 74 -19.09 -12.23 15.72
CA GLU A 74 -19.97 -11.37 16.51
C GLU A 74 -21.46 -11.67 16.28
N HIS A 75 -21.81 -12.62 15.40
CA HIS A 75 -23.18 -12.91 14.96
C HIS A 75 -23.95 -11.66 14.53
N LYS A 76 -23.26 -10.68 13.95
CA LYS A 76 -23.89 -9.47 13.42
C LYS A 76 -24.44 -9.75 12.01
N PRO A 77 -25.46 -8.99 11.56
CA PRO A 77 -25.89 -9.04 10.17
C PRO A 77 -24.96 -8.18 9.30
N PHE A 78 -24.73 -8.61 8.06
CA PHE A 78 -24.00 -7.82 7.06
C PHE A 78 -24.80 -6.64 6.51
N PHE A 79 -26.12 -6.77 6.54
CA PHE A 79 -27.07 -5.85 5.95
C PHE A 79 -27.99 -5.29 7.02
N SER A 80 -28.52 -4.11 6.75
CA SER A 80 -29.52 -3.46 7.58
C SER A 80 -30.94 -3.83 7.14
N ASP A 81 -31.96 -3.28 7.79
CA ASP A 81 -33.35 -3.41 7.34
C ASP A 81 -33.67 -2.50 6.13
N ASP A 82 -32.69 -1.73 5.63
CA ASP A 82 -32.82 -0.80 4.52
C ASP A 82 -31.98 -1.25 3.31
N PRO A 83 -32.62 -1.92 2.31
CA PRO A 83 -31.91 -2.41 1.15
C PRO A 83 -31.36 -1.29 0.25
N GLU A 84 -31.94 -0.10 0.25
CA GLU A 84 -31.43 1.01 -0.58
C GLU A 84 -30.08 1.50 -0.03
N LEU A 85 -30.00 1.65 1.30
CA LEU A 85 -28.76 1.96 2.00
C LEU A 85 -27.72 0.85 1.85
N ASP A 86 -28.12 -0.42 1.97
CA ASP A 86 -27.21 -1.57 1.78
C ASP A 86 -26.55 -1.52 0.39
N ASN A 87 -27.36 -1.29 -0.65
CA ASN A 87 -26.88 -1.15 -2.02
C ASN A 87 -25.91 0.03 -2.19
N LEU A 88 -26.19 1.15 -1.52
CA LEU A 88 -25.30 2.31 -1.51
C LEU A 88 -23.95 1.97 -0.85
N MET A 89 -23.96 1.30 0.30
CA MET A 89 -22.76 0.91 1.03
C MET A 89 -21.90 -0.07 0.23
N VAL A 90 -22.52 -1.06 -0.42
CA VAL A 90 -21.82 -2.00 -1.31
C VAL A 90 -21.20 -1.27 -2.50
N LYS A 91 -21.92 -0.34 -3.13
CA LYS A 91 -21.38 0.48 -4.24
C LYS A 91 -20.20 1.34 -3.78
N ALA A 92 -20.28 1.93 -2.58
CA ALA A 92 -19.18 2.73 -2.04
C ALA A 92 -17.91 1.87 -1.84
N ILE A 93 -18.05 0.66 -1.29
CA ILE A 93 -16.93 -0.29 -1.14
C ILE A 93 -16.35 -0.68 -2.52
N GLN A 94 -17.20 -0.92 -3.52
CA GLN A 94 -16.73 -1.23 -4.88
C GLN A 94 -15.93 -0.08 -5.49
N VAL A 95 -16.39 1.16 -5.30
CA VAL A 95 -15.68 2.35 -5.79
C VAL A 95 -14.33 2.50 -5.09
N LEU A 96 -14.26 2.30 -3.77
CA LEU A 96 -12.98 2.32 -3.03
C LEU A 96 -12.00 1.24 -3.51
N ARG A 97 -12.49 0.05 -3.87
CA ARG A 97 -11.67 -1.01 -4.48
C ARG A 97 -10.97 -0.52 -5.74
N ILE A 98 -11.73 0.14 -6.63
CA ILE A 98 -11.21 0.67 -7.89
C ILE A 98 -10.21 1.79 -7.60
N HIS A 99 -10.52 2.69 -6.66
CA HIS A 99 -9.60 3.77 -6.29
C HIS A 99 -8.25 3.26 -5.76
N LEU A 100 -8.23 2.26 -4.88
CA LEU A 100 -6.98 1.68 -4.40
C LEU A 100 -6.17 1.04 -5.53
N LEU A 101 -6.83 0.33 -6.45
CA LEU A 101 -6.17 -0.25 -7.62
C LEU A 101 -5.55 0.82 -8.53
N GLU A 102 -6.23 1.93 -8.74
CA GLU A 102 -5.71 3.03 -9.56
C GLU A 102 -4.53 3.73 -8.87
N LEU A 103 -4.63 3.99 -7.57
CA LEU A 103 -3.55 4.58 -6.77
C LEU A 103 -2.30 3.68 -6.76
N GLU A 104 -2.47 2.37 -6.63
CA GLU A 104 -1.36 1.42 -6.71
C GLU A 104 -0.65 1.50 -8.07
N LYS A 105 -1.41 1.52 -9.18
CA LYS A 105 -0.83 1.65 -10.53
C LYS A 105 -0.05 2.95 -10.70
N VAL A 106 -0.60 4.06 -10.21
CA VAL A 106 0.10 5.35 -10.25
C VAL A 106 1.41 5.28 -9.44
N ASN A 107 1.37 4.66 -8.27
CA ASN A 107 2.55 4.46 -7.44
C ASN A 107 3.61 3.57 -8.13
N GLU A 108 3.21 2.48 -8.79
CA GLU A 108 4.11 1.63 -9.57
C GLU A 108 4.78 2.40 -10.72
N LEU A 109 4.03 3.25 -11.44
CA LEU A 109 4.58 4.09 -12.50
C LEU A 109 5.59 5.10 -11.97
N CYS A 110 5.31 5.74 -10.83
CA CYS A 110 6.25 6.64 -10.17
C CYS A 110 7.54 5.91 -9.77
N LYS A 111 7.44 4.71 -9.20
CA LYS A 111 8.59 3.88 -8.83
C LYS A 111 9.40 3.47 -10.06
N ASP A 112 8.76 3.02 -11.13
CA ASP A 112 9.44 2.64 -12.37
C ASP A 112 10.21 3.84 -12.97
N PHE A 113 9.56 5.00 -13.04
CA PHE A 113 10.19 6.21 -13.53
C PHE A 113 11.43 6.60 -12.70
N CYS A 114 11.30 6.61 -11.37
CA CYS A 114 12.41 6.88 -10.45
C CYS A 114 13.56 5.88 -10.62
N ASN A 115 13.26 4.58 -10.71
CA ASN A 115 14.24 3.52 -10.88
C ASN A 115 15.01 3.65 -12.20
N ARG A 116 14.31 3.92 -13.30
CA ARG A 116 14.94 4.15 -14.61
C ARG A 116 15.80 5.40 -14.61
N TYR A 117 15.32 6.48 -14.00
CA TYR A 117 16.05 7.73 -13.90
C TYR A 117 17.36 7.57 -13.10
N ILE A 118 17.30 6.95 -11.92
CA ILE A 118 18.49 6.67 -11.10
C ILE A 118 19.46 5.75 -11.85
N THR A 119 18.98 4.73 -12.55
CA THR A 119 19.82 3.82 -13.34
C THR A 119 20.57 4.54 -14.46
N CYS A 120 19.87 5.42 -15.19
CA CYS A 120 20.49 6.23 -16.24
C CYS A 120 21.52 7.21 -15.67
N LEU A 121 21.19 7.89 -14.56
CA LEU A 121 22.12 8.78 -13.86
C LEU A 121 23.38 8.04 -13.38
N LYS A 122 23.21 6.90 -12.70
CA LYS A 122 24.32 6.06 -12.21
C LYS A 122 25.25 5.65 -13.36
N THR A 123 24.69 5.20 -14.47
CA THR A 123 25.45 4.75 -15.65
C THR A 123 26.22 5.91 -16.27
N LYS A 124 25.58 7.07 -16.46
CA LYS A 124 26.23 8.27 -17.01
C LYS A 124 27.37 8.74 -16.11
N MET A 125 27.14 8.80 -14.79
CA MET A 125 28.17 9.19 -13.83
C MET A 125 29.34 8.19 -13.75
N HIS A 126 29.08 6.88 -13.78
CA HIS A 126 30.16 5.87 -13.80
C HIS A 126 30.96 5.91 -15.10
N SER A 127 30.29 6.10 -16.24
CA SER A 127 30.95 6.24 -17.55
C SER A 127 31.89 7.46 -17.60
N ASP A 128 31.46 8.61 -17.06
CA ASP A 128 32.28 9.82 -17.03
C ASP A 128 33.52 9.68 -16.11
N ASN A 129 33.42 8.89 -15.04
CA ASN A 129 34.56 8.55 -14.18
C ASN A 129 35.51 7.54 -14.84
N LEU A 130 34.99 6.60 -15.63
CA LEU A 130 35.78 5.60 -16.34
C LEU A 130 36.55 6.22 -17.52
N LEU A 131 35.93 7.11 -18.30
CA LEU A 131 36.58 7.83 -19.41
C LEU A 131 37.67 8.80 -18.92
N ARG A 132 37.54 9.35 -17.70
CA ARG A 132 38.62 10.13 -17.09
C ARG A 132 39.81 9.26 -16.64
N ASN A 133 39.58 7.97 -16.41
CA ASN A 133 40.63 7.01 -16.06
C ASN A 133 41.31 6.41 -17.31
N ASP A 134 40.62 6.34 -18.46
CA ASP A 134 41.17 5.80 -19.72
C ASP A 134 42.00 6.83 -20.53
N LEU A 135 41.81 8.13 -20.27
CA LEU A 135 42.67 9.21 -20.81
C LEU A 135 43.89 9.54 -19.92
N GLY A 136 44.16 8.72 -18.90
CA GLY A 136 45.41 8.74 -18.14
C GLY A 136 46.52 8.03 -18.92
N GLY A 137 47.25 8.79 -19.73
CA GLY A 137 48.37 8.32 -20.56
C GLY A 137 49.53 7.63 -19.79
N PRO A 138 50.45 6.99 -20.53
CA PRO A 138 51.33 5.92 -20.04
C PRO A 138 52.53 6.31 -19.15
N TYR A 139 52.52 7.45 -18.45
CA TYR A 139 53.65 7.81 -17.58
C TYR A 139 53.25 8.60 -16.32
N SER A 140 53.25 7.93 -15.16
CA SER A 140 54.01 8.44 -14.01
C SER A 140 54.10 7.43 -12.86
N PRO A 141 55.28 7.31 -12.22
CA PRO A 141 55.49 6.46 -11.05
C PRO A 141 55.14 7.21 -9.76
N ASN A 142 54.67 6.44 -8.78
CA ASN A 142 54.91 6.56 -7.33
C ASN A 142 53.63 6.67 -6.46
N PRO A 143 53.34 5.67 -5.60
CA PRO A 143 52.34 5.78 -4.56
C PRO A 143 52.95 6.48 -3.34
N SER A 144 52.64 7.76 -3.16
CA SER A 144 52.92 8.46 -1.90
C SER A 144 51.91 8.05 -0.84
N SER A 145 52.42 7.27 0.11
CA SER A 145 51.86 6.95 1.41
C SER A 145 51.14 8.10 2.11
N ILE A 146 49.87 7.90 2.48
CA ILE A 146 49.36 8.40 3.76
C ILE A 146 48.90 7.19 4.57
N SER A 147 49.79 6.82 5.47
CA SER A 147 49.59 5.86 6.56
C SER A 147 48.73 6.54 7.64
N LEU A 148 47.58 5.96 7.95
CA LEU A 148 46.96 6.09 9.27
C LEU A 148 46.94 4.70 9.89
N HIS A 149 48.00 4.45 10.65
CA HIS A 149 48.23 3.28 11.48
C HIS A 149 47.40 3.43 12.78
N PRO A 150 46.81 2.34 13.29
CA PRO A 150 47.14 1.94 14.67
C PRO A 150 47.80 0.56 14.70
N GLN A 151 48.89 0.48 15.47
CA GLN A 151 49.68 -0.74 15.74
C GLN A 151 48.88 -1.74 16.57
N GLU A 152 49.16 -3.04 16.36
CA GLU A 152 49.36 -4.12 17.36
C GLU A 152 49.79 -5.38 16.57
N MET A 153 51.08 -5.54 16.29
CA MET A 153 52.07 -6.44 16.95
C MET A 153 51.91 -7.96 16.72
N LEU A 154 52.86 -8.51 15.93
CA LEU A 154 53.68 -9.75 16.15
C LEU A 154 52.94 -11.12 16.09
N GLN A 155 53.44 -12.24 15.53
CA GLN A 155 54.68 -12.66 14.85
C GLN A 155 54.49 -14.14 14.38
N SER A 156 55.21 -14.54 13.32
CA SER A 156 55.74 -15.92 13.07
C SER A 156 54.83 -17.05 12.51
N SER A 157 55.20 -17.56 11.31
CA SER A 157 54.80 -18.87 10.73
C SER A 157 55.62 -20.05 11.34
N PRO A 158 55.55 -21.36 10.93
CA PRO A 158 54.79 -22.03 9.84
C PRO A 158 54.22 -23.46 10.12
N ALA A 159 53.62 -24.10 9.09
CA ALA A 159 53.66 -25.55 8.74
C ALA A 159 52.32 -26.37 8.65
N ALA A 160 51.97 -26.75 7.41
CA ALA A 160 51.75 -28.10 6.84
C ALA A 160 50.56 -29.06 7.25
N LEU A 161 49.72 -29.34 6.22
CA LEU A 161 49.00 -30.59 5.80
C LEU A 161 47.74 -31.08 6.59
N PRO A 162 46.84 -31.92 5.98
CA PRO A 162 46.24 -31.90 4.62
C PRO A 162 44.68 -32.06 4.65
N PRO A 163 43.96 -32.09 3.50
CA PRO A 163 42.50 -32.22 3.44
C PRO A 163 42.05 -33.69 3.25
N ALA A 164 40.91 -34.05 3.83
CA ALA A 164 40.21 -35.29 3.48
C ALA A 164 38.70 -35.07 3.57
N SER A 165 38.00 -35.22 2.44
CA SER A 165 36.79 -36.06 2.28
C SER A 165 36.15 -35.79 0.91
N ASN A 166 36.37 -36.72 -0.03
CA ASN A 166 35.58 -36.88 -1.26
C ASN A 166 34.18 -37.43 -0.92
N PRO A 167 33.12 -37.08 -1.67
CA PRO A 167 31.93 -37.91 -1.81
C PRO A 167 32.04 -38.87 -3.02
N PRO A 168 31.32 -40.01 -3.04
CA PRO A 168 31.42 -41.01 -4.11
C PRO A 168 30.53 -40.68 -5.32
N PRO A 169 30.87 -41.14 -6.54
CA PRO A 169 29.95 -41.16 -7.67
C PRO A 169 29.35 -42.55 -7.86
N GLY A 170 28.07 -42.63 -8.22
CA GLY A 170 27.51 -43.84 -8.81
C GLY A 170 25.99 -43.95 -8.72
N ILE A 171 25.28 -43.64 -9.80
CA ILE A 171 24.51 -44.66 -10.53
C ILE A 171 24.09 -44.14 -11.90
N VAL A 172 24.45 -44.92 -12.92
CA VAL A 172 23.98 -44.82 -14.31
C VAL A 172 22.79 -45.76 -14.46
N VAL A 173 21.72 -45.28 -15.11
CA VAL A 173 20.53 -46.07 -15.45
C VAL A 173 20.61 -46.39 -16.94
N PRO A 174 20.42 -47.64 -17.41
CA PRO A 174 20.18 -47.91 -18.81
C PRO A 174 18.67 -47.96 -19.13
N ALA A 175 18.41 -47.76 -20.43
CA ALA A 175 17.13 -47.65 -21.12
C ALA A 175 16.06 -48.72 -20.80
#